data_AF-A0A7C7A1L1-F1
#
_entry.id   AF-A0A7C7A1L1-F1
#
_cell.length_a   1.000
_cell.length_b   1.000
_cell.length_c   1.000
_cell.angle_alpha   90.00
_cell.angle_beta   90.00
_cell.angle_gamma   90.00
#
_symmetry.space_group_name_H-M   'P 1'
#
loop_
_entity.id
_entity.type
_entity.pdbx_description
1 polymer ?
#
loop_
_entity_poly.entity_id
_entity_poly.type
_entity_poly.pdbx_seq_one_letter_code
_entity_poly.pdbx_strand_id
1 'polypeptide(L)'
;MKYKYVAVTDTGFKVTGSVEANSETDVVNMLRGNQYFPISVERDISAEAGIELFAPKVTKKDLAVFCKQFHTMLDAGLSIVRCL
;
A
#
# COMPACT_ATOMS: atom_id res chain seq x y z
N MET A 1 0.73 4.45 13.16
CA MET A 1 0.69 4.98 11.78
C MET A 1 2.10 4.88 11.21
N LYS A 2 2.25 4.51 9.94
CA LYS A 2 3.59 4.39 9.33
C LYS A 2 4.04 5.76 8.82
N TYR A 3 5.25 6.15 9.18
CA TYR A 3 5.88 7.39 8.74
C TYR A 3 7.17 7.05 8.01
N LYS A 4 7.38 7.64 6.85
CA LYS A 4 8.64 7.60 6.12
C LYS A 4 9.44 8.82 6.50
N TYR A 5 10.68 8.62 6.90
CA TYR A 5 11.56 9.73 7.29
C TYR A 5 12.84 9.72 6.48
N VAL A 6 13.36 10.94 6.26
CA VAL A 6 14.69 11.20 5.73
C VAL A 6 15.42 12.01 6.79
N ALA A 7 16.49 11.45 7.34
CA ALA A 7 17.32 12.12 8.33
C ALA A 7 18.79 12.11 7.90
N VAL A 8 19.58 13.04 8.41
CA VAL A 8 21.03 13.09 8.20
C VAL A 8 21.74 12.76 9.50
N THR A 9 22.71 11.85 9.43
CA THR A 9 23.59 11.55 10.55
C THR A 9 24.58 12.69 10.76
N ASP A 10 25.19 12.78 11.94
CA ASP A 10 26.28 13.72 12.22
C ASP A 10 27.45 13.60 11.21
N THR A 11 27.64 12.39 10.67
CA THR A 11 28.61 12.07 9.61
C THR A 11 28.19 12.53 8.20
N GLY A 12 27.04 13.20 8.05
CA GLY A 12 26.55 13.75 6.79
C GLY A 12 25.82 12.76 5.87
N PHE A 13 25.59 11.52 6.31
CA PHE A 13 24.92 10.51 5.50
C PHE A 13 23.40 10.65 5.62
N LYS A 14 22.73 10.64 4.48
CA LYS A 14 21.26 10.61 4.42
C LYS A 14 20.76 9.18 4.68
N VAL A 15 20.00 9.03 5.75
CA VAL A 15 19.32 7.79 6.13
C VAL A 15 17.84 7.93 5.82
N THR A 16 17.33 7.02 5.00
CA THR A 16 15.91 6.89 4.71
C THR A 16 15.36 5.64 5.38
N GLY A 17 14.25 5.79 6.08
CA GLY A 17 13.65 4.71 6.85
C GLY A 17 12.13 4.84 6.92
N SER A 18 11.50 3.81 7.46
CA SER A 18 10.09 3.85 7.83
C SER A 18 9.96 3.45 9.29
N VAL A 19 9.18 4.20 10.05
CA VAL A 19 8.92 3.95 11.47
C VAL A 19 7.43 3.96 11.73
N GLU A 20 6.96 3.10 12.61
CA GLU A 20 5.61 3.19 13.15
C GLU A 20 5.61 4.10 14.37
N ALA A 21 4.83 5.16 14.31
CA ALA A 21 4.66 6.12 15.40
C ALA A 21 3.20 6.57 15.50
N ASN A 22 2.88 7.23 16.61
CA ASN A 22 1.55 7.79 16.86
C ASN A 22 1.42 9.25 16.37
N SER A 23 2.53 9.95 16.13
CA SER A 23 2.55 11.35 15.67
C SER A 23 3.90 11.71 15.06
N GLU A 24 3.92 12.74 14.20
CA GLU A 24 5.15 13.25 13.58
C GLU A 24 6.16 13.73 14.65
N THR A 25 5.68 14.32 15.74
CA THR A 25 6.50 14.77 16.87
C THR A 25 7.24 13.59 17.54
N ASP A 26 6.60 12.43 17.60
CA ASP A 26 7.17 11.20 18.18
C ASP A 26 8.32 10.68 17.30
N VAL A 27 8.15 10.71 15.98
CA VAL A 27 9.20 10.40 15.00
C VAL A 27 10.38 11.37 15.14
N VAL A 28 10.11 12.67 15.24
CA VAL A 28 11.15 13.69 15.41
C VAL A 28 11.94 13.50 16.71
N ASN A 29 11.25 13.16 17.81
CA ASN A 29 11.90 12.88 19.09
C ASN A 29 12.77 11.63 19.03
N MET A 30 12.30 10.56 18.39
CA MET A 30 13.09 9.35 18.16
C MET A 30 14.34 9.64 17.32
N LEU A 31 14.22 10.43 16.25
CA LEU A 31 15.35 10.79 15.39
C LEU A 31 16.38 11.64 16.13
N ARG A 32 15.94 12.64 16.91
CA ARG A 32 16.83 13.44 17.75
C ARG A 32 17.54 12.60 18.82
N GLY A 33 16.85 11.64 19.44
CA GLY A 33 17.46 10.73 20.41
C GLY A 33 18.59 9.87 19.83
N ASN A 34 18.51 9.56 18.53
CA ASN A 34 19.54 8.82 17.80
C ASN A 34 20.61 9.70 17.13
N GLN A 35 20.70 10.99 17.49
CA GLN A 35 21.57 11.98 16.86
C GLN A 35 21.37 12.13 15.34
N TYR A 36 20.16 11.86 14.85
CA TYR A 36 19.78 12.06 13.46
C TYR A 36 19.03 13.38 13.30
N PHE A 37 19.44 14.19 12.34
CA PHE A 37 18.79 15.44 11.98
C PHE A 37 17.65 15.17 10.99
N PRO A 38 16.37 15.31 11.38
CA PRO A 38 15.25 15.09 10.47
C PRO A 38 15.23 16.18 9.38
N ILE A 39 15.26 15.77 8.12
CA ILE A 39 15.09 16.66 6.95
C ILE A 39 13.64 16.66 6.51
N SER A 40 13.03 15.47 6.46
CA SER A 40 11.62 15.31 6.07
C SER A 40 11.02 14.14 6.83
N VAL A 41 9.80 14.32 7.32
CA VAL A 41 8.97 13.28 7.92
C VAL A 41 7.64 13.34 7.19
N GLU A 42 7.31 12.29 6.44
CA GLU A 42 6.07 12.19 5.71
C GLU A 42 5.27 11.00 6.24
N ARG A 43 3.97 11.19 6.46
CA ARG A 43 3.07 10.08 6.78
C ARG A 43 2.93 9.21 5.54
N ASP A 44 3.11 7.91 5.69
CA ASP A 44 2.92 6.93 4.61
C ASP A 44 1.41 6.66 4.47
N ILE A 45 0.73 7.55 3.75
CA ILE A 45 -0.73 7.47 3.50
C ILE A 45 -1.03 6.30 2.54
N SER A 46 -0.04 5.84 1.76
CA SER A 46 -0.16 4.73 0.82
C SER A 46 -0.58 3.40 1.46
N ALA A 47 -0.32 3.21 2.75
CA ALA A 47 -0.77 2.02 3.48
C ALA A 47 -2.24 2.13 3.97
N GLU A 48 -2.74 3.35 4.18
CA GLU A 48 -4.12 3.61 4.66
C GLU A 48 -5.10 3.82 3.49
N ALA A 49 -4.62 4.40 2.40
CA ALA A 49 -5.33 4.49 1.14
C ALA A 49 -4.98 3.25 0.31
N GLY A 50 -5.81 2.21 0.36
CA GLY A 50 -5.77 1.05 -0.56
C GLY A 50 -6.05 1.43 -2.01
N ILE A 51 -5.46 2.52 -2.50
CA ILE A 51 -5.49 2.96 -3.87
C ILE A 51 -4.36 2.22 -4.55
N GLU A 52 -4.68 1.00 -4.98
CA GLU A 52 -3.87 0.29 -5.96
C GLU A 52 -3.92 1.08 -7.28
N LEU A 53 -3.10 2.13 -7.39
CA LEU A 53 -3.08 3.06 -8.53
C LEU A 53 -2.76 2.34 -9.87
N PHE A 54 -2.26 1.10 -9.78
CA PHE A 54 -1.94 0.21 -10.88
C PHE A 54 -2.69 -1.14 -10.82
N ALA A 55 -3.77 -1.25 -10.05
CA ALA A 55 -4.60 -2.45 -10.11
C ALA A 55 -5.15 -2.62 -11.53
N PRO A 56 -5.08 -3.83 -12.12
CA PRO A 56 -5.65 -4.09 -13.43
C PRO A 56 -7.16 -3.84 -13.37
N LYS A 57 -7.61 -2.79 -14.07
CA LYS A 57 -9.04 -2.48 -14.18
C LYS A 57 -9.71 -3.56 -15.02
N VAL A 58 -10.79 -4.14 -14.50
CA VAL A 58 -11.62 -5.09 -15.24
C VAL A 58 -12.11 -4.43 -16.54
N THR A 59 -11.71 -5.00 -17.67
CA THR A 59 -12.10 -4.49 -18.99
C THR A 59 -13.44 -5.09 -19.42
N LYS A 60 -14.11 -4.46 -20.40
CA LYS A 60 -15.34 -5.02 -21.00
C LYS A 60 -15.12 -6.41 -21.60
N LYS A 61 -13.91 -6.69 -22.07
CA LYS A 61 -13.53 -7.99 -22.62
C LYS A 61 -13.47 -9.05 -21.52
N ASP A 62 -12.91 -8.73 -20.37
CA ASP A 62 -12.82 -9.65 -19.23
C ASP A 62 -14.23 -10.04 -18.74
N LEU A 63 -15.14 -9.06 -18.68
CA LEU A 63 -16.54 -9.30 -18.35
C LEU A 63 -17.23 -10.21 -19.38
N ALA A 64 -16.99 -9.97 -20.68
CA ALA A 64 -17.57 -10.80 -21.73
C ALA A 64 -17.07 -12.25 -21.69
N VAL A 65 -15.78 -12.45 -21.41
CA VAL A 65 -15.17 -13.79 -21.24
C VAL A 65 -15.73 -14.47 -20.00
N PHE A 66 -15.83 -13.76 -18.88
CA PHE A 66 -16.45 -14.27 -17.66
C PHE A 66 -17.89 -14.72 -17.90
N CYS A 67 -18.74 -13.86 -18.49
CA CYS A 67 -20.13 -14.21 -18.77
C CYS A 67 -20.26 -15.44 -19.68
N LYS A 68 -19.38 -15.57 -20.69
CA LYS A 68 -19.36 -16.75 -21.57
C LYS A 68 -18.97 -18.02 -20.82
N GLN A 69 -17.92 -17.97 -20.02
CA GLN A 69 -17.45 -19.11 -19.22
C GLN A 69 -18.48 -19.52 -18.17
N PHE A 70 -19.06 -18.54 -17.48
CA PHE A 70 -20.11 -18.74 -16.49
C PHE A 70 -21.36 -19.37 -17.10
N HIS A 71 -21.77 -18.93 -18.29
CA HIS A 71 -22.87 -19.54 -19.03
C HIS A 71 -22.61 -21.01 -19.36
N THR A 72 -21.41 -21.35 -19.85
CA THR A 72 -21.03 -22.75 -20.12
C THR A 72 -21.04 -23.60 -18.86
N MET A 73 -20.62 -23.06 -17.71
CA MET A 73 -20.67 -23.78 -16.44
C MET A 73 -22.11 -24.06 -15.99
N LEU A 74 -23.00 -23.07 -16.13
CA LEU A 74 -24.43 -23.25 -15.82
C LEU A 74 -25.10 -24.26 -16.77
N ASP A 75 -24.78 -24.21 -18.06
CA ASP A 75 -25.30 -25.14 -19.06
C ASP A 75 -24.84 -26.59 -18.78
N ALA A 76 -23.60 -26.75 -18.30
CA ALA A 76 -23.07 -28.03 -17.81
C ALA A 76 -23.70 -28.52 -16.49
N GLY A 77 -24.67 -27.78 -15.92
CA GLY A 77 -25.40 -28.16 -14.72
C GLY A 77 -24.66 -27.88 -13.41
N LEU A 78 -23.61 -27.04 -13.42
CA LEU A 78 -22.96 -26.60 -12.19
C LEU A 78 -23.89 -25.65 -11.44
N SER A 79 -24.09 -25.91 -10.15
CA SER A 79 -24.80 -25.01 -9.25
C SER A 79 -24.10 -23.65 -9.19
N ILE A 80 -24.86 -22.56 -9.13
CA ILE A 80 -24.33 -21.18 -9.06
C ILE A 80 -23.26 -21.01 -7.97
N VAL A 81 -23.42 -21.66 -6.82
CA VAL A 81 -22.46 -21.63 -5.69
C VAL A 81 -21.09 -22.23 -6.04
N ARG A 82 -21.02 -23.14 -7.02
CA ARG A 82 -19.75 -23.72 -7.50
C ARG A 82 -19.10 -22.91 -8.62
N CYS A 83 -19.83 -22.00 -9.24
CA CYS A 83 -19.36 -21.19 -10.38
C CYS A 83 -18.71 -19.88 -9.94
N LEU A 84 -18.74 -19.55 -8.64
CA LEU A 84 -18.19 -18.35 -8.00
C LEU A 84 -17.18 -18.76 -6.93
#